data_AF-A0A951XXD1-F1
#
_entry.id   AF-A0A951XXD1-F1
#
_cell.length_a   1.000
_cell.length_b   1.000
_cell.length_c   1.000
_cell.angle_alpha   90.00
_cell.angle_beta   90.00
_cell.angle_gamma   90.00
#
_symmetry.space_group_name_H-M   'P 1'
#
loop_
_entity.id
_entity.type
_entity.pdbx_description
1 polymer ?
#
loop_
_entity_poly.entity_id
_entity_poly.type
_entity_poly.pdbx_seq_one_letter_code
_entity_poly.pdbx_strand_id
1 'polypeptide(L)'
;MNGTSARLFGRALFSLVLLLPALTPIAAAQHNVPGNEQDGDNDCGPAAAASCLKWFQQNGYPDLKAGNGGNGLKDFENQLETDAETGENGTWAHKLMKAMNKLVNGTAYKGQLQAKLPDKKSDYGSFDYLDSEFSHNEDILLLLSYKDEDGNQINHYVTVKNITGAGDTRSCEYMDPATGGFKTGEMKFVDGKMQMKHDDKDVNIAGILTMSPANTTESKAEPVDPNNPAAGTKITYTVYYPPHRPTKDLHVWVSDCTKTNYQVSGLPAGWQWDVKQEGNRCYIHFWKDGSNSDIPNGGSITVTYTGPGKVKEAVKVITPTTDGNGTVSDGALPPGNGHTVAAVSPENPPGAPARVAMGLIDVTPESVSALVAWEPVSDPNVALYEVYDMNTGDRVAETPGPQWQLFGLEPDVIHEYAVVARSFDVLGSETSASVLVYHDQAGALDLLPGPQQQLAYVSPLYSGDAPTMMRLTLPGSAAPGKLHVITMGGAPLTPLPAGHGSQHEHYYQFFSDVPLNPGPVHVAVPYHSTDVEGSESGIRLLALLGGQWVDVTTGVDPSANLVMGQLPQLAPLVIVNGPASVIPASSTLGLIVLALVVCGAGVVVMTRRGGAAVA
;
A
#
# COMPACT_ATOMS: atom_id res chain seq x y z
N MET A 1 56.65 69.41 22.91
CA MET A 1 55.21 69.70 23.06
C MET A 1 54.53 69.38 21.74
N ASN A 2 53.50 68.53 21.80
CA ASN A 2 52.49 68.17 20.77
C ASN A 2 53.03 67.61 19.44
N GLY A 3 52.83 66.35 19.04
CA GLY A 3 51.84 65.34 19.42
C GLY A 3 50.81 65.17 18.32
N THR A 4 50.98 64.20 17.41
CA THR A 4 49.87 63.41 16.83
C THR A 4 50.40 62.22 16.03
N SER A 5 49.73 61.09 16.24
CA SER A 5 50.14 59.73 15.92
C SER A 5 49.64 59.32 14.53
N ALA A 6 50.53 58.88 13.64
CA ALA A 6 50.18 58.13 12.44
C ALA A 6 50.48 56.64 12.68
N ARG A 7 49.43 55.83 12.89
CA ARG A 7 49.55 54.37 12.98
C ARG A 7 49.54 53.76 11.58
N LEU A 8 50.61 53.01 11.28
CA LEU A 8 50.71 52.05 10.19
C LEU A 8 49.56 51.03 10.25
N PHE A 9 48.91 50.78 9.10
CA PHE A 9 48.27 49.50 8.82
C PHE A 9 48.90 48.93 7.55
N GLY A 10 49.81 47.97 7.74
CA GLY A 10 50.31 47.11 6.68
C GLY A 10 49.20 46.12 6.30
N ARG A 11 48.78 46.15 5.03
CA ARG A 11 47.92 45.14 4.44
C ARG A 11 48.71 43.85 4.24
N ALA A 12 48.45 42.85 5.06
CA ALA A 12 48.78 41.47 4.73
C ALA A 12 47.70 40.93 3.78
N LEU A 13 48.08 40.66 2.52
CA LEU A 13 47.28 39.82 1.61
C LEU A 13 47.38 38.38 2.12
N PHE A 14 46.34 37.89 2.79
CA PHE A 14 46.13 36.46 2.97
C PHE A 14 45.35 35.94 1.75
N SER A 15 46.02 35.16 0.90
CA SER A 15 45.35 34.33 -0.10
C SER A 15 44.57 33.23 0.61
N LEU A 16 43.28 33.47 0.83
CA LEU A 16 42.34 32.44 1.25
C LEU A 16 42.07 31.52 0.04
N VAL A 17 42.84 30.44 -0.07
CA VAL A 17 42.52 29.33 -0.96
C VAL A 17 41.35 28.58 -0.31
N LEU A 18 40.13 28.90 -0.75
CA LEU A 18 38.94 28.10 -0.47
C LEU A 18 39.13 26.73 -1.14
N LEU A 19 39.55 25.74 -0.35
CA LEU A 19 39.41 24.32 -0.67
C LEU A 19 37.91 24.02 -0.70
N LEU A 20 37.28 24.23 -1.86
CA LEU A 20 35.97 23.65 -2.14
C LEU A 20 36.14 22.13 -2.07
N PRO A 21 35.33 21.39 -1.29
CA PRO A 21 35.35 19.94 -1.35
C PRO A 21 35.07 19.53 -2.79
N ALA A 22 35.99 18.78 -3.39
CA ALA A 22 35.72 18.13 -4.65
C ALA A 22 34.54 17.18 -4.41
N LEU A 23 33.37 17.53 -4.94
CA LEU A 23 32.23 16.63 -4.99
C LEU A 23 32.68 15.41 -5.79
N THR A 24 32.98 14.32 -5.08
CA THR A 24 33.19 13.02 -5.71
C THR A 24 31.90 12.64 -6.42
N PRO A 25 31.92 12.33 -7.73
CA PRO A 25 30.72 11.91 -8.43
C PRO A 25 30.16 10.66 -7.74
N ILE A 26 29.00 10.84 -7.09
CA ILE A 26 28.16 9.76 -6.60
C ILE A 26 27.42 9.26 -7.83
N ALA A 27 27.86 8.12 -8.36
CA ALA A 27 27.10 7.12 -9.11
C ALA A 27 28.03 6.47 -10.15
N ALA A 28 28.45 5.23 -9.85
CA ALA A 28 28.83 4.32 -10.91
C ALA A 28 27.58 4.07 -11.77
N ALA A 29 27.74 4.02 -13.09
CA ALA A 29 26.64 3.66 -13.99
C ALA A 29 26.00 2.35 -13.50
N GLN A 30 24.72 2.42 -13.14
CA GLN A 30 24.08 1.30 -12.48
C GLN A 30 23.61 0.31 -13.52
N HIS A 31 22.79 0.75 -14.47
CA HIS A 31 22.27 -0.10 -15.54
C HIS A 31 23.08 0.05 -16.84
N ASN A 32 23.53 -1.07 -17.42
CA ASN A 32 24.29 -1.06 -18.68
C ASN A 32 23.87 -2.20 -19.61
N VAL A 33 22.56 -2.39 -19.80
CA VAL A 33 22.00 -3.36 -20.75
C VAL A 33 21.42 -2.60 -21.95
N PRO A 34 22.22 -2.30 -22.99
CA PRO A 34 21.69 -1.75 -24.23
C PRO A 34 20.99 -2.82 -25.07
N GLY A 35 20.25 -2.37 -26.09
CA GLY A 35 19.77 -3.19 -27.19
C GLY A 35 18.45 -3.89 -26.93
N ASN A 36 17.62 -3.40 -26.00
CA ASN A 36 16.22 -3.85 -25.90
C ASN A 36 15.28 -2.90 -26.65
N GLU A 37 15.21 -3.07 -27.96
CA GLU A 37 14.16 -2.44 -28.75
C GLU A 37 12.84 -3.21 -28.53
N GLN A 38 11.75 -2.51 -28.24
CA GLN A 38 10.43 -3.11 -28.06
C GLN A 38 9.95 -3.76 -29.37
N ASP A 39 9.30 -4.93 -29.31
CA ASP A 39 8.85 -5.65 -30.53
C ASP A 39 7.50 -5.15 -31.08
N GLY A 40 6.78 -4.34 -30.30
CA GLY A 40 5.51 -3.74 -30.70
C GLY A 40 5.33 -2.32 -30.16
N ASP A 41 4.31 -1.63 -30.67
CA ASP A 41 4.05 -0.21 -30.35
C ASP A 41 3.70 0.03 -28.87
N ASN A 42 3.34 -1.03 -28.14
CA ASN A 42 2.76 -0.97 -26.81
C ASN A 42 3.62 -1.66 -25.73
N ASP A 43 4.80 -2.16 -26.09
CA ASP A 43 5.60 -3.05 -25.23
C ASP A 43 6.72 -2.31 -24.46
N CYS A 44 6.67 -0.96 -24.41
CA CYS A 44 7.68 -0.16 -23.71
C CYS A 44 7.89 -0.57 -22.24
N GLY A 45 6.81 -0.91 -21.54
CA GLY A 45 6.85 -1.36 -20.14
C GLY A 45 7.59 -2.69 -19.98
N PRO A 46 7.12 -3.78 -20.63
CA PRO A 46 7.80 -5.06 -20.66
C PRO A 46 9.26 -4.97 -21.11
N ALA A 47 9.56 -4.17 -22.14
CA ALA A 47 10.92 -4.01 -22.65
C ALA A 47 11.85 -3.29 -21.65
N ALA A 48 11.39 -2.23 -21.00
CA ALA A 48 12.13 -1.55 -19.94
C ALA A 48 12.38 -2.51 -18.75
N ALA A 49 11.35 -3.23 -18.31
CA ALA A 49 11.44 -4.18 -17.20
C ALA A 49 12.34 -5.40 -17.51
N ALA A 50 12.30 -5.91 -18.74
CA ALA A 50 13.18 -6.98 -19.20
C ALA A 50 14.65 -6.58 -19.13
N SER A 51 14.96 -5.33 -19.47
CA SER A 51 16.31 -4.78 -19.34
C SER A 51 16.76 -4.80 -17.89
N CYS A 52 15.89 -4.40 -16.94
CA CYS A 52 16.22 -4.43 -15.52
C CYS A 52 16.50 -5.85 -15.02
N LEU A 53 15.63 -6.81 -15.32
CA LEU A 53 15.83 -8.21 -14.97
C LEU A 53 17.12 -8.76 -15.59
N LYS A 54 17.42 -8.41 -16.85
CA LYS A 54 18.66 -8.81 -17.51
C LYS A 54 19.89 -8.24 -16.83
N TRP A 55 19.82 -7.01 -16.35
CA TRP A 55 20.91 -6.40 -15.60
C TRP A 55 21.16 -7.19 -14.31
N PHE A 56 20.13 -7.48 -13.51
CA PHE A 56 20.28 -8.31 -12.31
C PHE A 56 20.83 -9.70 -12.64
N GLN A 57 20.38 -10.33 -13.73
CA GLN A 57 20.91 -11.62 -14.18
C GLN A 57 22.43 -11.55 -14.43
N GLN A 58 22.92 -10.47 -15.04
CA GLN A 58 24.34 -10.25 -15.31
C GLN A 58 25.14 -9.84 -14.06
N ASN A 59 24.47 -9.34 -13.02
CA ASN A 59 25.07 -8.67 -11.87
C ASN A 59 24.68 -9.33 -10.52
N GLY A 60 24.81 -10.66 -10.47
CA GLY A 60 24.70 -11.43 -9.21
C GLY A 60 23.53 -12.39 -9.13
N TYR A 61 22.63 -12.40 -10.12
CA TYR A 61 21.45 -13.27 -10.14
C TYR A 61 21.42 -14.20 -11.39
N PRO A 62 22.48 -14.98 -11.66
CA PRO A 62 22.64 -15.71 -12.93
C PRO A 62 21.54 -16.75 -13.23
N ASP A 63 20.80 -17.22 -12.22
CA ASP A 63 19.70 -18.17 -12.40
C ASP A 63 18.34 -17.50 -12.71
N LEU A 64 18.31 -16.17 -12.77
CA LEU A 64 17.11 -15.42 -13.12
C LEU A 64 16.85 -15.66 -14.59
N LYS A 65 15.73 -16.28 -14.95
CA LYS A 65 15.41 -16.70 -16.32
C LYS A 65 13.94 -16.48 -16.58
N ALA A 66 13.59 -16.31 -17.85
CA ALA A 66 12.19 -16.36 -18.25
C ALA A 66 11.64 -17.78 -18.06
N GLY A 67 10.33 -17.92 -17.86
CA GLY A 67 9.62 -19.16 -17.52
C GLY A 67 9.77 -20.29 -18.54
N ASN A 68 10.12 -19.97 -19.78
CA ASN A 68 10.45 -20.96 -20.82
C ASN A 68 11.91 -21.46 -20.75
N GLY A 69 12.67 -21.08 -19.73
CA GLY A 69 14.09 -21.39 -19.59
C GLY A 69 15.02 -20.51 -20.45
N GLY A 70 14.43 -19.59 -21.23
CA GLY A 70 15.13 -18.58 -22.00
C GLY A 70 15.87 -17.59 -21.08
N ASN A 71 17.07 -17.18 -21.51
CA ASN A 71 17.89 -16.20 -20.82
C ASN A 71 18.18 -14.98 -21.69
N GLY A 72 17.58 -14.89 -22.88
CA GLY A 72 17.64 -13.73 -23.74
C GLY A 72 16.86 -12.57 -23.15
N LEU A 73 17.23 -11.36 -23.55
CA LEU A 73 16.53 -10.14 -23.19
C LEU A 73 15.07 -10.19 -23.71
N LYS A 74 14.88 -10.66 -24.95
CA LYS A 74 13.55 -10.89 -25.55
C LYS A 74 12.71 -11.93 -24.83
N ASP A 75 13.33 -12.96 -24.24
CA ASP A 75 12.60 -13.98 -23.49
C ASP A 75 11.95 -13.39 -22.23
N PHE A 76 12.65 -12.47 -21.55
CA PHE A 76 12.08 -11.73 -20.43
C PHE A 76 10.94 -10.83 -20.88
N GLU A 77 11.13 -10.09 -21.97
CA GLU A 77 10.11 -9.17 -22.50
C GLU A 77 8.82 -9.89 -22.89
N ASN A 78 8.90 -10.94 -23.73
CA ASN A 78 7.73 -11.71 -24.16
C ASN A 78 6.96 -12.32 -22.98
N GLN A 79 7.68 -12.75 -21.94
CA GLN A 79 7.04 -13.24 -20.73
C GLN A 79 6.35 -12.10 -19.97
N LEU A 80 7.01 -10.96 -19.79
CA LEU A 80 6.43 -9.82 -19.10
C LEU A 80 5.23 -9.25 -19.84
N GLU A 81 5.25 -9.21 -21.17
CA GLU A 81 4.10 -8.86 -22.00
C GLU A 81 2.89 -9.75 -21.67
N THR A 82 3.12 -11.07 -21.67
CA THR A 82 2.10 -12.08 -21.37
C THR A 82 1.59 -11.97 -19.93
N ASP A 83 2.51 -11.92 -18.97
CA ASP A 83 2.19 -11.94 -17.54
C ASP A 83 1.60 -10.62 -17.04
N ALA A 84 1.93 -9.50 -17.70
CA ALA A 84 1.37 -8.19 -17.40
C ALA A 84 0.10 -7.88 -18.21
N GLU A 85 -0.36 -8.83 -19.05
CA GLU A 85 -1.54 -8.68 -19.91
C GLU A 85 -1.45 -7.41 -20.77
N THR A 86 -0.30 -7.22 -21.43
CA THR A 86 -0.05 -6.06 -22.30
C THR A 86 -0.99 -6.13 -23.49
N GLY A 87 -1.74 -5.06 -23.72
CA GLY A 87 -2.75 -4.98 -24.78
C GLY A 87 -2.51 -3.79 -25.72
N GLU A 88 -3.52 -3.47 -26.52
CA GLU A 88 -3.47 -2.34 -27.47
C GLU A 88 -3.25 -0.96 -26.81
N ASN A 89 -3.40 -0.86 -25.49
CA ASN A 89 -3.20 0.36 -24.70
C ASN A 89 -1.91 0.33 -23.87
N GLY A 90 -1.01 -0.63 -24.12
CA GLY A 90 0.21 -0.82 -23.33
C GLY A 90 -0.01 -1.53 -22.01
N THR A 91 0.92 -1.30 -21.07
CA THR A 91 0.98 -2.00 -19.79
C THR A 91 0.85 -1.02 -18.62
N TRP A 92 -0.04 -1.34 -17.67
CA TRP A 92 -0.19 -0.55 -16.45
C TRP A 92 0.89 -0.91 -15.41
N ALA A 93 1.36 0.09 -14.65
CA ALA A 93 2.45 -0.07 -13.67
C ALA A 93 2.22 -1.23 -12.68
N HIS A 94 1.01 -1.36 -12.13
CA HIS A 94 0.70 -2.41 -11.16
C HIS A 94 0.71 -3.82 -11.80
N LYS A 95 0.30 -3.94 -13.07
CA LYS A 95 0.38 -5.22 -13.82
C LYS A 95 1.83 -5.57 -14.14
N LEU A 96 2.62 -4.58 -14.57
CA LEU A 96 4.04 -4.76 -14.85
C LEU A 96 4.80 -5.20 -13.58
N MET A 97 4.56 -4.53 -12.45
CA MET A 97 5.10 -4.91 -11.14
C MET A 97 4.72 -6.34 -10.76
N LYS A 98 3.43 -6.70 -10.90
CA LYS A 98 2.93 -8.06 -10.62
C LYS A 98 3.62 -9.10 -11.50
N ALA A 99 3.83 -8.81 -12.79
CA ALA A 99 4.53 -9.69 -13.73
C ALA A 99 6.01 -9.89 -13.36
N MET A 100 6.73 -8.80 -13.05
CA MET A 100 8.12 -8.85 -12.59
C MET A 100 8.25 -9.69 -11.32
N ASN A 101 7.37 -9.47 -10.34
CA ASN A 101 7.36 -10.23 -9.09
C ASN A 101 6.97 -11.70 -9.30
N LYS A 102 6.03 -12.00 -10.20
CA LYS A 102 5.68 -13.38 -10.59
C LYS A 102 6.88 -14.12 -11.16
N LEU A 103 7.64 -13.47 -12.04
CA LEU A 103 8.84 -14.03 -12.65
C LEU A 103 9.91 -14.32 -11.59
N VAL A 104 10.26 -13.33 -10.77
CA VAL A 104 11.26 -13.48 -9.69
C VAL A 104 10.86 -14.59 -8.72
N ASN A 105 9.58 -14.64 -8.32
CA ASN A 105 9.05 -15.64 -7.39
C ASN A 105 9.08 -17.08 -7.96
N GLY A 106 9.18 -17.24 -9.27
CA GLY A 106 9.40 -18.52 -9.94
C GLY A 106 10.85 -19.01 -9.92
N THR A 107 11.79 -18.23 -9.35
CA THR A 107 13.22 -18.54 -9.33
C THR A 107 13.75 -18.80 -7.91
N ALA A 108 15.03 -19.16 -7.80
CA ALA A 108 15.72 -19.28 -6.52
C ALA A 108 15.85 -17.95 -5.74
N TYR A 109 15.52 -16.83 -6.37
CA TYR A 109 15.62 -15.48 -5.79
C TYR A 109 14.29 -14.96 -5.24
N LYS A 110 13.29 -15.83 -5.06
CA LYS A 110 12.06 -15.49 -4.34
C LYS A 110 12.39 -14.86 -2.99
N GLY A 111 11.94 -13.63 -2.76
CA GLY A 111 12.21 -12.85 -1.55
C GLY A 111 13.64 -12.28 -1.45
N GLN A 112 14.43 -12.36 -2.53
CA GLN A 112 15.75 -11.73 -2.67
C GLN A 112 15.76 -10.62 -3.72
N LEU A 113 14.78 -10.59 -4.63
CA LEU A 113 14.51 -9.51 -5.57
C LEU A 113 13.02 -9.15 -5.47
N GLN A 114 12.66 -7.90 -5.71
CA GLN A 114 11.26 -7.47 -5.77
C GLN A 114 11.10 -6.18 -6.59
N ALA A 115 10.06 -6.15 -7.42
CA ALA A 115 9.57 -4.93 -8.03
C ALA A 115 8.69 -4.17 -7.02
N LYS A 116 8.87 -2.86 -6.90
CA LYS A 116 8.10 -2.00 -6.01
C LYS A 116 7.69 -0.69 -6.69
N LEU A 117 6.57 -0.17 -6.24
CA LEU A 117 6.25 1.24 -6.38
C LEU A 117 6.69 1.96 -5.09
N PRO A 118 7.08 3.24 -5.15
CA PRO A 118 7.28 4.09 -3.98
C PRO A 118 6.06 4.05 -3.06
N ASP A 119 6.30 4.08 -1.75
CA ASP A 119 5.26 4.01 -0.72
C ASP A 119 4.30 5.21 -0.77
N LYS A 120 4.75 6.35 -1.32
CA LYS A 120 3.96 7.57 -1.45
C LYS A 120 4.08 8.19 -2.84
N LYS A 121 2.98 8.76 -3.32
CA LYS A 121 2.95 9.48 -4.60
C LYS A 121 3.82 10.75 -4.59
N SER A 122 4.01 11.37 -3.42
CA SER A 122 4.95 12.48 -3.21
C SER A 122 6.38 12.11 -3.58
N ASP A 123 6.73 10.83 -3.47
CA ASP A 123 8.10 10.37 -3.61
C ASP A 123 8.47 10.13 -5.07
N TYR A 124 7.46 10.00 -5.97
CA TYR A 124 7.65 10.03 -7.43
C TYR A 124 8.34 11.32 -7.93
N GLY A 125 8.40 12.34 -7.07
CA GLY A 125 8.98 13.63 -7.38
C GLY A 125 10.04 14.07 -6.37
N SER A 126 10.97 13.20 -5.94
CA SER A 126 12.15 13.68 -5.23
C SER A 126 13.44 13.10 -5.79
N PHE A 127 14.47 13.95 -5.94
CA PHE A 127 15.81 13.46 -6.27
C PHE A 127 16.40 12.66 -5.11
N ASP A 128 16.00 12.93 -3.87
CA ASP A 128 16.44 12.19 -2.69
C ASP A 128 15.96 10.72 -2.75
N TYR A 129 14.74 10.48 -3.23
CA TYR A 129 14.24 9.13 -3.49
C TYR A 129 15.10 8.43 -4.55
N LEU A 130 15.31 9.04 -5.72
CA LEU A 130 16.14 8.46 -6.76
C LEU A 130 17.57 8.19 -6.26
N ASP A 131 18.19 9.13 -5.56
CA ASP A 131 19.52 8.97 -4.97
C ASP A 131 19.55 7.81 -3.98
N SER A 132 18.52 7.68 -3.14
CA SER A 132 18.37 6.57 -2.21
C SER A 132 18.33 5.24 -2.97
N GLU A 133 17.51 5.12 -4.01
CA GLU A 133 17.38 3.87 -4.78
C GLU A 133 18.65 3.50 -5.53
N PHE A 134 19.33 4.47 -6.16
CA PHE A 134 20.67 4.27 -6.71
C PHE A 134 21.67 3.85 -5.62
N SER A 135 21.59 4.47 -4.44
CA SER A 135 22.39 4.13 -3.26
C SER A 135 21.99 2.79 -2.61
N HIS A 136 21.00 2.08 -3.12
CA HIS A 136 20.66 0.71 -2.72
C HIS A 136 20.93 -0.33 -3.83
N ASN A 137 21.52 0.08 -4.95
CA ASN A 137 21.66 -0.75 -6.17
C ASN A 137 20.30 -1.24 -6.70
N GLU A 138 19.23 -0.46 -6.53
CA GLU A 138 17.93 -0.75 -7.13
C GLU A 138 17.86 -0.19 -8.55
N ASP A 139 17.48 -1.02 -9.53
CA ASP A 139 17.31 -0.55 -10.89
C ASP A 139 15.98 0.21 -11.03
N ILE A 140 15.96 1.29 -11.81
CA ILE A 140 14.84 2.24 -11.83
C ILE A 140 14.22 2.30 -13.22
N LEU A 141 12.90 2.17 -13.28
CA LEU A 141 12.10 2.46 -14.45
C LEU A 141 11.33 3.76 -14.22
N LEU A 142 11.30 4.63 -15.23
CA LEU A 142 10.48 5.85 -15.23
C LEU A 142 9.32 5.67 -16.20
N LEU A 143 8.12 6.03 -15.76
CA LEU A 143 6.97 6.23 -16.64
C LEU A 143 6.93 7.68 -17.07
N LEU A 144 7.27 7.94 -18.33
CA LEU A 144 7.19 9.24 -18.96
C LEU A 144 5.76 9.48 -19.47
N SER A 145 5.26 10.70 -19.33
CA SER A 145 3.91 11.08 -19.74
C SER A 145 3.93 12.44 -20.42
N TYR A 146 3.50 12.48 -21.68
CA TYR A 146 3.53 13.67 -22.53
C TYR A 146 2.42 13.65 -23.58
N LYS A 147 2.12 14.82 -24.18
CA LYS A 147 1.21 14.89 -25.31
C LYS A 147 1.96 14.83 -26.64
N ASP A 148 1.44 14.06 -27.60
CA ASP A 148 1.94 14.07 -28.97
C ASP A 148 1.56 15.37 -29.71
N GLU A 149 1.90 15.46 -31.01
CA GLU A 149 1.59 16.62 -31.84
C GLU A 149 0.09 16.84 -32.04
N ASP A 150 -0.71 15.77 -31.96
CA ASP A 150 -2.17 15.78 -32.07
C ASP A 150 -2.87 16.05 -30.72
N GLY A 151 -2.09 16.15 -29.63
CA GLY A 151 -2.58 16.39 -28.28
C GLY A 151 -3.04 15.14 -27.53
N ASN A 152 -2.84 13.95 -28.08
CA ASN A 152 -3.13 12.68 -27.40
C ASN A 152 -2.11 12.44 -26.28
N GLN A 153 -2.60 11.88 -25.18
CA GLN A 153 -1.74 11.51 -24.07
C GLN A 153 -0.96 10.23 -24.42
N ILE A 154 0.36 10.33 -24.44
CA ILE A 154 1.29 9.21 -24.60
C ILE A 154 1.94 8.92 -23.25
N ASN A 155 2.07 7.64 -22.93
CA ASN A 155 2.84 7.15 -21.80
C ASN A 155 3.93 6.21 -22.30
N HIS A 156 5.14 6.32 -21.77
CA HIS A 156 6.30 5.59 -22.26
C HIS A 156 7.22 5.20 -21.11
N TYR A 157 7.61 3.93 -21.01
CA TYR A 157 8.56 3.47 -20.00
C TYR A 157 10.00 3.56 -20.50
N VAL A 158 10.91 3.97 -19.61
CA VAL A 158 12.37 3.96 -19.85
C VAL A 158 13.11 3.39 -18.64
N THR A 159 14.31 2.86 -18.83
CA THR A 159 15.14 2.34 -17.73
C THR A 159 16.30 3.29 -17.44
N VAL A 160 16.47 3.73 -16.19
CA VAL A 160 17.52 4.68 -15.83
C VAL A 160 18.88 3.98 -15.73
N LYS A 161 19.85 4.50 -16.47
CA LYS A 161 21.26 4.07 -16.42
C LYS A 161 22.04 4.78 -15.34
N ASN A 162 21.92 6.10 -15.29
CA ASN A 162 22.70 6.93 -14.39
C ASN A 162 22.03 8.29 -14.17
N ILE A 163 22.15 8.85 -12.97
CA ILE A 163 21.78 10.23 -12.68
C ILE A 163 23.02 10.95 -12.18
N THR A 164 23.34 12.08 -12.78
CA THR A 164 24.52 12.90 -12.45
C THR A 164 24.14 14.35 -12.27
N GLY A 165 24.93 15.10 -11.49
CA GLY A 165 24.64 16.49 -11.14
C GLY A 165 24.15 16.62 -9.71
N ALA A 166 23.74 17.84 -9.34
CA ALA A 166 23.29 18.17 -7.98
C ALA A 166 22.28 19.33 -8.02
N GLY A 167 21.48 19.46 -6.97
CA GLY A 167 20.43 20.47 -6.87
C GLY A 167 19.17 20.13 -7.67
N ASP A 168 18.45 21.16 -8.11
CA ASP A 168 17.12 21.06 -8.73
C ASP A 168 17.16 20.68 -10.21
N THR A 169 18.36 20.47 -10.78
CA THR A 169 18.54 20.06 -12.17
C THR A 169 19.65 19.02 -12.25
N ARG A 170 19.37 17.89 -12.90
CA ARG A 170 20.28 16.75 -13.01
C ARG A 170 20.28 16.19 -14.43
N SER A 171 21.34 15.53 -14.83
CA SER A 171 21.42 14.80 -16.09
C SER A 171 21.11 13.33 -15.84
N CYS A 172 20.19 12.78 -16.62
CA CYS A 172 19.75 11.39 -16.56
C CYS A 172 20.12 10.68 -17.85
N GLU A 173 20.98 9.67 -17.75
CA GLU A 173 21.17 8.70 -18.82
C GLU A 173 20.16 7.57 -18.64
N TYR A 174 19.45 7.19 -19.70
CA TYR A 174 18.43 6.14 -19.66
C TYR A 174 18.40 5.34 -20.95
N MET A 175 17.98 4.08 -20.88
CA MET A 175 17.68 3.23 -22.03
C MET A 175 16.24 3.48 -22.47
N ASP A 176 16.06 3.76 -23.75
CA ASP A 176 14.76 3.98 -24.37
C ASP A 176 14.34 2.76 -25.20
N PRO A 177 13.30 2.01 -24.78
CA PRO A 177 12.80 0.85 -25.50
C PRO A 177 12.38 1.13 -26.94
N ALA A 178 11.99 2.35 -27.30
CA ALA A 178 11.63 2.69 -28.68
C ALA A 178 12.84 2.62 -29.64
N THR A 179 14.06 2.64 -29.11
CA THR A 179 15.30 2.59 -29.92
C THR A 179 16.26 1.48 -29.47
N GLY A 180 16.01 0.87 -28.30
CA GLY A 180 16.96 0.05 -27.57
C GLY A 180 18.26 0.76 -27.16
N GLY A 181 18.41 2.06 -27.46
CA GLY A 181 19.61 2.85 -27.24
C GLY A 181 19.59 3.62 -25.93
N PHE A 182 20.77 4.04 -25.48
CA PHE A 182 20.88 5.00 -24.38
C PHE A 182 20.71 6.44 -24.88
N LYS A 183 19.92 7.22 -24.16
CA LYS A 183 19.71 8.65 -24.34
C LYS A 183 20.14 9.40 -23.08
N THR A 184 20.29 10.71 -23.21
CA THR A 184 20.56 11.61 -22.07
C THR A 184 19.52 12.72 -22.05
N GLY A 185 18.86 12.90 -20.91
CA GLY A 185 17.86 13.93 -20.67
C GLY A 185 18.20 14.76 -19.44
N GLU A 186 17.89 16.05 -19.48
CA GLU A 186 17.91 16.90 -18.29
C GLU A 186 16.64 16.65 -17.47
N MET A 187 16.79 16.31 -16.19
CA MET A 187 15.72 16.21 -15.20
C MET A 187 15.67 17.46 -14.34
N LYS A 188 14.47 17.95 -14.02
CA LYS A 188 14.26 19.13 -13.17
C LYS A 188 12.89 19.12 -12.51
N PHE A 189 12.71 19.93 -11.47
CA PHE A 189 11.39 20.21 -10.90
C PHE A 189 10.75 21.42 -11.56
N VAL A 190 9.51 21.26 -12.04
CA VAL A 190 8.67 22.34 -12.56
C VAL A 190 7.29 22.21 -11.92
N ASP A 191 6.86 23.25 -11.22
CA ASP A 191 5.56 23.32 -10.54
C ASP A 191 5.29 22.11 -9.61
N GLY A 192 6.32 21.68 -8.89
CA GLY A 192 6.24 20.54 -7.95
C GLY A 192 6.19 19.16 -8.63
N LYS A 193 6.38 19.08 -9.95
CA LYS A 193 6.46 17.83 -10.70
C LYS A 193 7.86 17.62 -11.25
N MET A 194 8.33 16.38 -11.22
CA MET A 194 9.58 16.03 -11.88
C MET A 194 9.35 15.93 -13.39
N GLN A 195 10.15 16.65 -14.16
CA GLN A 195 10.17 16.62 -15.61
C GLN A 195 11.53 16.14 -16.11
N MET A 196 11.55 15.54 -17.29
CA MET A 196 12.76 15.13 -17.98
C MET A 196 12.71 15.57 -19.44
N LYS A 197 13.85 15.90 -20.05
CA LYS A 197 13.95 16.02 -21.51
C LYS A 197 14.00 14.65 -22.19
N HIS A 198 13.07 14.40 -23.09
CA HIS A 198 12.99 13.21 -23.92
C HIS A 198 12.68 13.62 -25.36
N ASP A 199 13.60 13.34 -26.29
CA ASP A 199 13.52 13.74 -27.71
C ASP A 199 13.10 15.22 -27.91
N ASP A 200 13.84 16.11 -27.24
CA ASP A 200 13.63 17.57 -27.22
C ASP A 200 12.31 18.05 -26.58
N LYS A 201 11.49 17.16 -26.02
CA LYS A 201 10.26 17.48 -25.29
C LYS A 201 10.51 17.47 -23.79
N ASP A 202 9.96 18.43 -23.06
CA ASP A 202 9.84 18.33 -21.60
C ASP A 202 8.66 17.39 -21.29
N VAL A 203 8.95 16.23 -20.72
CA VAL A 203 7.95 15.20 -20.38
C VAL A 203 7.82 15.08 -18.87
N ASN A 204 6.60 14.80 -18.37
CA ASN A 204 6.40 14.57 -16.94
C ASN A 204 6.81 13.14 -16.59
N ILE A 205 7.40 12.95 -15.41
CA ILE A 205 7.57 11.63 -14.82
C ILE A 205 6.28 11.33 -14.03
N ALA A 206 5.45 10.45 -14.58
CA ALA A 206 4.15 10.08 -14.02
C ALA A 206 4.22 8.90 -13.04
N GLY A 207 5.34 8.18 -13.01
CA GLY A 207 5.56 7.08 -12.09
C GLY A 207 7.02 6.62 -12.09
N ILE A 208 7.40 5.98 -11.00
CA ILE A 208 8.70 5.32 -10.82
C ILE A 208 8.40 3.88 -10.39
N LEU A 209 9.05 2.91 -10.99
CA LEU A 209 9.03 1.52 -10.57
C LEU A 209 10.47 1.10 -10.30
N THR A 210 10.77 0.51 -9.15
CA THR A 210 12.10 0.01 -8.86
C THR A 210 12.12 -1.51 -8.88
N MET A 211 13.23 -2.09 -9.31
CA MET A 211 13.58 -3.48 -9.05
C MET A 211 14.70 -3.49 -8.03
N SER A 212 14.39 -3.95 -6.83
CA SER A 212 15.30 -3.98 -5.71
C SER A 212 15.84 -5.39 -5.51
N PRO A 213 17.11 -5.57 -5.10
CA PRO A 213 17.40 -6.59 -4.11
C PRO A 213 16.39 -6.42 -2.97
N ALA A 214 15.65 -7.47 -2.61
CA ALA A 214 15.01 -7.46 -1.30
C ALA A 214 16.12 -7.10 -0.31
N ASN A 215 15.90 -6.10 0.55
CA ASN A 215 16.89 -5.65 1.53
C ASN A 215 17.27 -6.82 2.44
N THR A 216 18.20 -7.67 2.00
CA THR A 216 18.78 -8.79 2.74
C THR A 216 19.88 -8.31 3.67
N THR A 217 20.04 -6.98 3.86
CA THR A 217 20.70 -6.46 5.06
C THR A 217 20.00 -6.93 6.33
N GLU A 218 18.72 -7.33 6.26
CA GLU A 218 18.18 -8.29 7.21
C GLU A 218 18.59 -9.70 6.79
N SER A 219 19.82 -10.08 7.18
CA SER A 219 20.20 -11.48 7.23
C SER A 219 19.13 -12.20 8.06
N LYS A 220 18.32 -13.07 7.44
CA LYS A 220 17.47 -13.99 8.18
C LYS A 220 18.38 -14.91 8.98
N ALA A 221 18.67 -14.53 10.22
CA ALA A 221 19.09 -15.50 11.21
C ALA A 221 17.96 -16.53 11.28
N GLU A 222 18.31 -17.83 11.21
CA GLU A 222 17.40 -18.87 11.70
C GLU A 222 16.87 -18.40 13.06
N PRO A 223 15.55 -18.44 13.32
CA PRO A 223 14.98 -17.91 14.54
C PRO A 223 15.49 -18.73 15.72
N VAL A 224 16.55 -18.23 16.35
CA VAL A 224 16.88 -18.60 17.72
C VAL A 224 15.84 -17.91 18.57
N ASP A 225 15.05 -18.68 19.34
CA ASP A 225 14.08 -18.13 20.28
C ASP A 225 14.75 -17.02 21.11
N PRO A 226 14.38 -15.74 20.89
CA PRO A 226 15.05 -14.61 21.54
C PRO A 226 14.82 -14.62 23.06
N ASN A 227 13.86 -15.41 23.55
CA ASN A 227 13.53 -15.47 24.97
C ASN A 227 14.39 -16.46 25.76
N ASN A 228 15.23 -17.29 25.12
CA ASN A 228 16.00 -18.29 25.86
C ASN A 228 17.33 -18.77 25.25
N PRO A 229 18.25 -17.90 24.80
CA PRO A 229 19.60 -18.34 24.47
C PRO A 229 20.39 -18.65 25.75
N ALA A 230 20.61 -19.93 26.03
CA ALA A 230 21.51 -20.39 27.09
C ALA A 230 22.97 -20.05 26.74
N ALA A 231 23.85 -19.98 27.75
CA ALA A 231 25.28 -19.90 27.50
C ALA A 231 25.71 -21.00 26.52
N GLY A 232 26.46 -20.64 25.47
CA GLY A 232 26.80 -21.54 24.37
C GLY A 232 25.88 -21.46 23.15
N THR A 233 24.90 -20.56 23.12
CA THR A 233 24.12 -20.27 21.91
C THR A 233 25.03 -19.74 20.81
N LYS A 234 24.97 -20.39 19.65
CA LYS A 234 25.72 -20.04 18.45
C LYS A 234 24.78 -19.42 17.43
N ILE A 235 25.12 -18.22 16.97
CA ILE A 235 24.46 -17.60 15.82
C ILE A 235 25.48 -17.55 14.69
N THR A 236 25.16 -18.15 13.55
CA THR A 236 26.01 -18.13 12.37
C THR A 236 25.43 -17.16 11.35
N TYR A 237 26.20 -16.13 11.03
CA TYR A 237 25.89 -15.16 9.99
C TYR A 237 26.59 -15.62 8.72
N THR A 238 25.84 -15.82 7.65
CA THR A 238 26.43 -15.94 6.31
C THR A 238 26.34 -14.58 5.68
N VAL A 239 27.49 -13.95 5.42
CA VAL A 239 27.48 -12.60 4.87
C VAL A 239 27.35 -12.70 3.36
N TYR A 240 26.23 -12.21 2.85
CA TYR A 240 26.00 -12.05 1.42
C TYR A 240 26.20 -10.59 1.06
N TYR A 241 27.22 -10.33 0.25
CA TYR A 241 27.42 -9.02 -0.35
C TYR A 241 26.93 -9.08 -1.80
N PRO A 242 26.12 -8.13 -2.26
CA PRO A 242 25.96 -7.96 -3.70
C PRO A 242 27.35 -7.71 -4.31
N PRO A 243 27.69 -8.32 -5.45
CA PRO A 243 29.06 -8.37 -6.00
C PRO A 243 29.69 -7.00 -6.34
N HIS A 244 28.98 -5.88 -6.12
CA HIS A 244 29.38 -4.54 -6.53
C HIS A 244 29.59 -3.57 -5.35
N ARG A 245 29.58 -4.02 -4.09
CA ARG A 245 29.91 -3.16 -2.94
C ARG A 245 31.03 -3.71 -2.06
N PRO A 246 32.11 -2.94 -1.86
CA PRO A 246 32.94 -3.10 -0.68
C PRO A 246 32.17 -2.55 0.53
N THR A 247 31.83 -3.41 1.48
CA THR A 247 31.24 -2.99 2.75
C THR A 247 32.36 -2.57 3.68
N LYS A 248 32.41 -1.27 4.00
CA LYS A 248 33.45 -0.76 4.88
C LYS A 248 33.28 -1.24 6.32
N ASP A 249 32.06 -1.49 6.79
CA ASP A 249 31.83 -1.86 8.19
C ASP A 249 30.68 -2.85 8.36
N LEU A 250 30.96 -4.01 8.96
CA LEU A 250 29.96 -4.97 9.41
C LEU A 250 29.75 -4.77 10.92
N HIS A 251 28.55 -4.34 11.33
CA HIS A 251 28.19 -4.25 12.75
C HIS A 251 27.14 -5.30 13.12
N VAL A 252 27.34 -5.94 14.26
CA VAL A 252 26.49 -7.01 14.80
C VAL A 252 26.05 -6.56 16.20
N TRP A 253 24.83 -6.06 16.37
CA TRP A 253 24.35 -5.57 17.68
C TRP A 253 24.29 -6.69 18.71
N VAL A 254 24.69 -6.41 19.95
CA VAL A 254 24.79 -7.39 21.03
C VAL A 254 24.23 -6.85 22.35
N SER A 255 23.84 -7.78 23.23
CA SER A 255 23.14 -7.47 24.48
C SER A 255 23.95 -6.70 25.53
N ASP A 256 25.28 -6.77 25.47
CA ASP A 256 26.15 -6.07 26.42
C ASP A 256 27.52 -5.75 25.80
N CYS A 257 28.22 -4.81 26.43
CA CYS A 257 29.48 -4.27 25.90
C CYS A 257 30.71 -5.08 26.37
N THR A 258 30.53 -6.22 27.02
CA THR A 258 31.61 -7.02 27.61
C THR A 258 32.18 -7.97 26.57
N LYS A 259 33.30 -7.61 25.96
CA LYS A 259 33.97 -8.44 24.94
C LYS A 259 34.12 -9.92 25.32
N THR A 260 34.46 -10.23 26.57
CA THR A 260 34.65 -11.61 27.04
C THR A 260 33.39 -12.45 27.05
N ASN A 261 32.21 -11.84 26.91
CA ASN A 261 30.94 -12.54 26.78
C ASN A 261 30.71 -13.07 25.36
N TYR A 262 31.58 -12.75 24.39
CA TYR A 262 31.42 -13.16 23.00
C TYR A 262 32.64 -13.94 22.52
N GLN A 263 32.40 -14.96 21.72
CA GLN A 263 33.43 -15.65 20.93
C GLN A 263 33.05 -15.56 19.46
N VAL A 264 33.92 -14.95 18.66
CA VAL A 264 33.75 -14.90 17.22
C VAL A 264 34.70 -15.89 16.56
N SER A 265 34.16 -16.68 15.63
CA SER A 265 34.91 -17.61 14.79
C SER A 265 34.48 -17.49 13.31
N GLY A 266 35.25 -18.09 12.40
CA GLY A 266 34.98 -18.00 10.95
C GLY A 266 35.47 -16.70 10.29
N LEU A 267 36.15 -15.83 11.05
CA LEU A 267 36.78 -14.64 10.48
C LEU A 267 37.93 -15.02 9.52
N PRO A 268 38.05 -14.34 8.36
CA PRO A 268 39.18 -14.54 7.47
C PRO A 268 40.52 -14.20 8.13
N ALA A 269 41.63 -14.75 7.62
CA ALA A 269 42.95 -14.45 8.15
C ALA A 269 43.25 -12.92 8.14
N GLY A 270 43.75 -12.41 9.27
CA GLY A 270 44.06 -10.98 9.48
C GLY A 270 42.91 -10.15 10.05
N TRP A 271 41.70 -10.71 10.13
CA TRP A 271 40.56 -10.03 10.73
C TRP A 271 40.59 -10.07 12.25
N GLN A 272 40.13 -8.97 12.83
CA GLN A 272 40.00 -8.72 14.25
C GLN A 272 38.56 -8.29 14.54
N TRP A 273 38.19 -8.38 15.82
CA TRP A 273 36.88 -7.94 16.27
C TRP A 273 36.94 -7.37 17.69
N ASP A 274 35.96 -6.55 18.01
CA ASP A 274 35.81 -5.88 19.30
C ASP A 274 34.33 -5.61 19.57
N VAL A 275 33.98 -5.37 20.81
CA VAL A 275 32.66 -4.82 21.15
C VAL A 275 32.80 -3.32 21.34
N LYS A 276 32.01 -2.55 20.60
CA LYS A 276 31.92 -1.09 20.68
C LYS A 276 30.59 -0.69 21.30
N GLN A 277 30.59 0.49 21.92
CA GLN A 277 29.39 1.11 22.45
C GLN A 277 29.07 2.35 21.63
N GLU A 278 27.81 2.48 21.22
CA GLU A 278 27.27 3.68 20.57
C GLU A 278 25.97 4.03 21.27
N GLY A 279 25.97 5.17 21.98
CA GLY A 279 24.90 5.53 22.91
C GLY A 279 24.71 4.48 24.00
N ASN A 280 23.48 3.98 24.11
CA ASN A 280 23.08 2.93 25.06
C ASN A 280 23.12 1.51 24.47
N ARG A 281 23.64 1.34 23.25
CA ARG A 281 23.69 0.06 22.54
C ARG A 281 25.14 -0.42 22.35
N CYS A 282 25.30 -1.73 22.27
CA CYS A 282 26.59 -2.39 22.08
C CYS A 282 26.59 -3.18 20.77
N TYR A 283 27.68 -3.17 20.00
CA TYR A 283 27.81 -3.96 18.77
C TYR A 283 29.19 -4.57 18.63
N ILE A 284 29.29 -5.71 17.96
CA ILE A 284 30.56 -6.28 17.52
C ILE A 284 30.97 -5.59 16.22
N HIS A 285 32.15 -4.98 16.25
CA HIS A 285 32.83 -4.35 15.14
C HIS A 285 33.91 -5.29 14.60
N PHE A 286 33.94 -5.53 13.29
CA PHE A 286 34.96 -6.34 12.61
C PHE A 286 35.86 -5.45 11.74
N TRP A 287 37.18 -5.63 11.80
CA TRP A 287 38.14 -4.89 10.96
C TRP A 287 39.38 -5.73 10.64
N LYS A 288 40.26 -5.28 9.74
CA LYS A 288 41.52 -5.96 9.42
C LYS A 288 42.69 -4.97 9.30
N ASP A 289 43.78 -5.25 10.02
CA ASP A 289 45.04 -4.48 9.96
C ASP A 289 44.90 -2.97 10.20
N GLY A 290 43.95 -2.55 11.05
CA GLY A 290 43.64 -1.13 11.29
C GLY A 290 42.95 -0.41 10.12
N SER A 291 42.58 -1.17 9.08
CA SER A 291 41.79 -0.73 7.95
C SER A 291 40.42 -1.42 7.95
N ASN A 292 39.41 -0.68 7.58
CA ASN A 292 38.07 -1.17 7.27
C ASN A 292 38.15 -1.84 5.88
N SER A 293 38.64 -3.08 5.82
CA SER A 293 38.70 -3.89 4.58
C SER A 293 37.58 -4.94 4.58
N ASP A 294 37.26 -5.57 3.44
CA ASP A 294 36.00 -6.34 3.26
C ASP A 294 36.09 -7.83 3.65
N ILE A 295 35.03 -8.38 4.26
CA ILE A 295 34.89 -9.83 4.47
C ILE A 295 34.57 -10.46 3.10
N PRO A 296 35.14 -11.59 2.70
CA PRO A 296 34.79 -12.23 1.43
C PRO A 296 33.30 -12.59 1.36
N ASN A 297 32.67 -12.35 0.22
CA ASN A 297 31.28 -12.76 -0.05
C ASN A 297 31.10 -14.28 0.14
N GLY A 298 30.03 -14.69 0.82
CA GLY A 298 29.77 -16.07 1.17
C GLY A 298 30.58 -16.58 2.37
N GLY A 299 31.36 -15.73 3.03
CA GLY A 299 32.01 -16.05 4.30
C GLY A 299 30.98 -16.21 5.43
N SER A 300 31.13 -17.27 6.23
CA SER A 300 30.32 -17.46 7.44
C SER A 300 31.10 -17.03 8.68
N ILE A 301 30.51 -16.14 9.48
CA ILE A 301 31.03 -15.71 10.78
C ILE A 301 30.09 -16.27 11.84
N THR A 302 30.62 -16.98 12.83
CA THR A 302 29.83 -17.47 13.96
C THR A 302 30.16 -16.65 15.20
N VAL A 303 29.14 -15.99 15.77
CA VAL A 303 29.22 -15.32 17.07
C VAL A 303 28.54 -16.21 18.10
N THR A 304 29.28 -16.55 19.16
CA THR A 304 28.81 -17.37 20.27
C THR A 304 28.76 -16.51 21.53
N TYR A 305 27.60 -16.45 22.19
CA TYR A 305 27.49 -15.80 23.49
C TYR A 305 27.90 -16.77 24.61
N THR A 306 28.84 -16.34 25.44
CA THR A 306 29.46 -17.08 26.54
C THR A 306 29.35 -16.37 27.88
N GLY A 307 28.73 -15.19 27.91
CA GLY A 307 28.55 -14.40 29.12
C GLY A 307 27.60 -15.05 30.14
N PRO A 308 27.74 -14.69 31.43
CA PRO A 308 26.79 -15.11 32.46
C PRO A 308 25.46 -14.36 32.30
N GLY A 309 24.38 -15.07 32.03
CA GLY A 309 23.02 -14.52 31.98
C GLY A 309 22.30 -14.76 30.65
N LYS A 310 21.05 -14.32 30.57
CA LYS A 310 20.23 -14.38 29.35
C LYS A 310 20.56 -13.19 28.45
N VAL A 311 20.80 -13.43 27.16
CA VAL A 311 20.89 -12.37 26.14
C VAL A 311 19.51 -11.71 26.03
N LYS A 312 19.46 -10.38 26.07
CA LYS A 312 18.21 -9.61 26.11
C LYS A 312 17.70 -9.13 24.74
N GLU A 313 18.49 -9.27 23.68
CA GLU A 313 18.13 -8.76 22.36
C GLU A 313 18.77 -9.63 21.28
N ALA A 314 17.97 -10.03 20.27
CA ALA A 314 18.49 -10.72 19.11
C ALA A 314 19.31 -9.76 18.26
N VAL A 315 20.40 -10.28 17.73
CA VAL A 315 21.43 -9.54 17.02
C VAL A 315 20.90 -9.03 15.69
N LYS A 316 20.93 -7.69 15.50
CA LYS A 316 20.66 -7.04 14.22
C LYS A 316 21.98 -6.74 13.51
N VAL A 317 22.06 -7.00 12.21
CA VAL A 317 23.19 -6.55 11.38
C VAL A 317 22.83 -5.17 10.85
N ILE A 318 23.64 -4.16 11.13
CA ILE A 318 23.53 -2.85 10.47
C ILE A 318 24.80 -2.64 9.64
N THR A 319 24.62 -2.34 8.36
CA THR A 319 25.71 -1.81 7.53
C THR A 319 25.58 -0.29 7.57
N PRO A 320 26.54 0.46 8.11
CA PRO A 320 26.47 1.93 8.10
C PRO A 320 26.40 2.46 6.66
N THR A 321 25.57 3.47 6.43
CA THR A 321 25.64 4.30 5.22
C THR A 321 26.92 5.15 5.25
N THR A 322 27.38 5.54 4.07
CA THR A 322 28.75 5.97 3.74
C THR A 322 29.24 7.31 4.29
N ASP A 323 28.50 7.98 5.17
CA ASP A 323 28.84 9.28 5.72
C ASP A 323 29.30 9.17 7.17
N GLY A 324 30.58 8.82 7.37
CA GLY A 324 31.22 8.72 8.69
C GLY A 324 31.34 10.04 9.48
N ASN A 325 30.28 10.85 9.56
CA ASN A 325 30.25 12.13 10.29
C ASN A 325 28.87 12.56 10.83
N GLY A 326 27.90 11.65 10.98
CA GLY A 326 26.63 11.96 11.65
C GLY A 326 26.76 11.96 13.18
N THR A 327 27.05 13.11 13.81
CA THR A 327 26.78 13.28 15.25
C THR A 327 25.27 13.29 15.48
N VAL A 328 24.75 12.25 16.12
CA VAL A 328 23.38 12.23 16.66
C VAL A 328 23.33 13.19 17.84
N SER A 329 22.51 14.24 17.77
CA SER A 329 22.34 15.21 18.85
C SER A 329 21.40 14.66 19.92
N ASP A 330 21.94 14.34 21.10
CA ASP A 330 21.18 13.93 22.29
C ASP A 330 20.46 15.13 22.92
N GLY A 331 19.13 15.09 22.96
CA GLY A 331 18.33 15.93 23.84
C GLY A 331 18.35 15.36 25.26
N ALA A 332 19.05 16.03 26.17
CA ALA A 332 19.19 15.59 27.56
C ALA A 332 17.84 15.49 28.30
N LEU A 333 17.55 14.32 28.88
CA LEU A 333 16.55 14.15 29.94
C LEU A 333 17.24 14.11 31.33
N PRO A 334 16.60 14.64 32.39
CA PRO A 334 17.25 14.85 33.69
C PRO A 334 17.40 13.55 34.49
N PRO A 335 18.40 13.47 35.40
CA PRO A 335 18.69 12.27 36.16
C PRO A 335 17.72 12.15 37.36
N GLY A 336 16.98 11.04 37.44
CA GLY A 336 16.15 10.80 38.62
C GLY A 336 15.35 9.50 38.61
N ASN A 337 15.87 8.53 39.38
CA ASN A 337 15.22 7.37 39.98
C ASN A 337 15.01 6.10 39.13
N GLY A 338 15.50 5.00 39.69
CA GLY A 338 15.59 3.69 39.07
C GLY A 338 14.25 3.15 38.59
N HIS A 339 14.16 2.99 37.28
CA HIS A 339 13.26 2.05 36.65
C HIS A 339 14.11 1.01 35.93
N THR A 340 13.83 -0.25 36.21
CA THR A 340 14.31 -1.39 35.44
C THR A 340 13.82 -1.20 34.00
N VAL A 341 14.71 -0.79 33.09
CA VAL A 341 14.40 -0.77 31.66
C VAL A 341 14.42 -2.22 31.19
N ALA A 342 13.22 -2.79 31.02
CA ALA A 342 13.06 -4.00 30.23
C ALA A 342 13.48 -3.65 28.80
N ALA A 343 14.49 -4.34 28.28
CA ALA A 343 14.81 -4.24 26.86
C ALA A 343 13.60 -4.79 26.12
N VAL A 344 12.95 -3.92 25.35
CA VAL A 344 11.84 -4.25 24.47
C VAL A 344 12.49 -4.99 23.30
N SER A 345 12.17 -6.28 23.13
CA SER A 345 12.46 -7.00 21.87
C SER A 345 11.97 -6.11 20.72
N PRO A 346 12.58 -6.08 19.52
CA PRO A 346 11.90 -5.52 18.36
C PRO A 346 10.58 -6.29 18.26
N GLU A 347 9.49 -5.64 18.67
CA GLU A 347 8.19 -6.26 18.65
C GLU A 347 7.89 -6.51 17.19
N ASN A 348 7.38 -7.71 16.89
CA ASN A 348 6.87 -7.95 15.55
C ASN A 348 5.89 -6.81 15.24
N PRO A 349 5.91 -6.24 14.03
CA PRO A 349 4.91 -5.25 13.67
C PRO A 349 3.52 -5.83 13.97
N PRO A 350 2.59 -5.00 14.47
CA PRO A 350 1.25 -5.46 14.77
C PRO A 350 0.64 -6.11 13.52
N GLY A 351 -0.25 -7.09 13.72
CA GLY A 351 -0.99 -7.66 12.60
C GLY A 351 -1.81 -6.58 11.87
N ALA A 352 -2.10 -6.79 10.59
CA ALA A 352 -3.00 -5.89 9.85
C ALA A 352 -4.39 -5.85 10.52
N PRO A 353 -5.08 -4.69 10.53
CA PRO A 353 -6.47 -4.61 10.94
C PRO A 353 -7.34 -5.58 10.13
N ALA A 354 -8.11 -6.42 10.83
CA ALA A 354 -9.01 -7.37 10.19
C ALA A 354 -10.36 -6.73 9.88
N ARG A 355 -11.09 -7.33 8.92
CA ARG A 355 -12.50 -7.02 8.60
C ARG A 355 -12.77 -5.51 8.50
N VAL A 356 -12.00 -4.81 7.66
CA VAL A 356 -12.32 -3.41 7.36
C VAL A 356 -13.66 -3.37 6.65
N ALA A 357 -14.55 -2.56 7.22
CA ALA A 357 -15.94 -2.47 6.86
C ALA A 357 -16.31 -1.01 6.66
N MET A 358 -17.29 -0.78 5.79
CA MET A 358 -17.79 0.55 5.52
C MET A 358 -19.31 0.60 5.69
N GLY A 359 -19.83 1.78 6.03
CA GLY A 359 -21.26 2.06 6.09
C GLY A 359 -21.51 3.54 5.84
N LEU A 360 -22.61 3.88 5.18
CA LEU A 360 -22.98 5.27 4.93
C LEU A 360 -23.60 5.88 6.18
N ILE A 361 -23.24 7.13 6.47
CA ILE A 361 -23.79 7.89 7.59
C ILE A 361 -24.79 8.92 7.07
N ASP A 362 -24.38 9.65 6.03
CA ASP A 362 -25.20 10.69 5.41
C ASP A 362 -24.98 10.67 3.90
N VAL A 363 -26.05 10.90 3.16
CA VAL A 363 -26.07 10.88 1.69
C VAL A 363 -26.92 12.04 1.23
N THR A 364 -26.28 12.97 0.52
CA THR A 364 -26.95 14.03 -0.23
C THR A 364 -26.62 13.89 -1.71
N PRO A 365 -27.36 14.56 -2.60
CA PRO A 365 -27.01 14.59 -4.02
C PRO A 365 -25.59 15.10 -4.28
N GLU A 366 -25.08 16.01 -3.44
CA GLU A 366 -23.77 16.65 -3.62
C GLU A 366 -22.63 15.98 -2.84
N SER A 367 -22.92 15.13 -1.85
CA SER A 367 -21.88 14.59 -0.97
C SER A 367 -22.28 13.29 -0.29
N VAL A 368 -21.27 12.47 0.00
CA VAL A 368 -21.44 11.28 0.83
C VAL A 368 -20.52 11.36 2.05
N SER A 369 -21.05 10.93 3.19
CA SER A 369 -20.27 10.68 4.40
C SER A 369 -20.35 9.20 4.76
N ALA A 370 -19.21 8.61 5.08
CA ALA A 370 -19.10 7.18 5.38
C ALA A 370 -18.40 6.96 6.73
N LEU A 371 -18.77 5.89 7.42
CA LEU A 371 -18.02 5.33 8.53
C LEU A 371 -17.15 4.20 7.99
N VAL A 372 -15.84 4.27 8.21
CA VAL A 372 -14.94 3.14 8.08
C VAL A 372 -14.71 2.58 9.47
N ALA A 373 -14.90 1.28 9.64
CA ALA A 373 -14.67 0.58 10.89
C ALA A 373 -13.88 -0.70 10.64
N TRP A 374 -13.15 -1.18 11.63
CA TRP A 374 -12.35 -2.39 11.53
C TRP A 374 -12.36 -3.17 12.83
N GLU A 375 -11.95 -4.43 12.78
CA GLU A 375 -11.69 -5.20 13.99
C GLU A 375 -10.34 -4.72 14.59
N PRO A 376 -10.33 -4.30 15.88
CA PRO A 376 -9.09 -3.92 16.53
C PRO A 376 -8.07 -5.07 16.48
N VAL A 377 -6.81 -4.72 16.23
CA VAL A 377 -5.72 -5.67 16.34
C VAL A 377 -5.56 -6.05 17.81
N SER A 378 -5.44 -7.34 18.09
CA SER A 378 -5.36 -7.87 19.47
C SER A 378 -4.03 -7.56 20.17
N ASP A 379 -3.06 -7.04 19.43
CA ASP A 379 -1.76 -6.61 19.93
C ASP A 379 -1.95 -5.41 20.90
N PRO A 380 -1.62 -5.58 22.19
CA PRO A 380 -1.79 -4.52 23.19
C PRO A 380 -0.89 -3.31 22.97
N ASN A 381 0.11 -3.41 22.10
CA ASN A 381 1.06 -2.34 21.81
C ASN A 381 0.59 -1.39 20.70
N VAL A 382 -0.56 -1.68 20.06
CA VAL A 382 -1.17 -0.78 19.08
C VAL A 382 -1.63 0.50 19.77
N ALA A 383 -0.95 1.59 19.42
CA ALA A 383 -1.18 2.93 19.95
C ALA A 383 -2.33 3.64 19.24
N LEU A 384 -2.38 3.46 17.92
CA LEU A 384 -3.30 4.15 17.03
C LEU A 384 -3.46 3.39 15.71
N TYR A 385 -4.41 3.86 14.92
CA TYR A 385 -4.64 3.44 13.55
C TYR A 385 -4.54 4.63 12.61
N GLU A 386 -3.97 4.39 11.44
CA GLU A 386 -3.91 5.34 10.35
C GLU A 386 -4.85 4.87 9.24
N VAL A 387 -5.63 5.80 8.70
CA VAL A 387 -6.49 5.55 7.53
C VAL A 387 -5.84 6.24 6.33
N TYR A 388 -5.64 5.47 5.27
CA TYR A 388 -5.05 5.94 4.02
C TYR A 388 -6.09 5.92 2.92
N ASP A 389 -6.10 6.96 2.09
CA ASP A 389 -6.75 6.94 0.78
C ASP A 389 -5.80 6.27 -0.22
N MET A 390 -6.21 5.14 -0.77
CA MET A 390 -5.38 4.30 -1.65
C MET A 390 -5.23 4.89 -3.05
N ASN A 391 -6.10 5.82 -3.46
CA ASN A 391 -5.96 6.49 -4.75
C ASN A 391 -4.83 7.52 -4.72
N THR A 392 -4.71 8.23 -3.60
CA THR A 392 -3.73 9.31 -3.40
C THR A 392 -2.47 8.84 -2.68
N GLY A 393 -2.57 7.79 -1.87
CA GLY A 393 -1.57 7.37 -0.90
C GLY A 393 -1.54 8.26 0.35
N ASP A 394 -2.46 9.23 0.46
CA ASP A 394 -2.45 10.20 1.54
C ASP A 394 -3.07 9.60 2.81
N ARG A 395 -2.43 9.91 3.94
CA ARG A 395 -3.00 9.60 5.27
C ARG A 395 -4.12 10.58 5.56
N VAL A 396 -5.36 10.13 5.47
CA VAL A 396 -6.55 10.95 5.69
C VAL A 396 -6.94 11.05 7.16
N ALA A 397 -6.50 10.11 8.00
CA ALA A 397 -6.78 10.14 9.43
C ALA A 397 -5.76 9.40 10.29
N GLU A 398 -5.75 9.77 11.56
CA GLU A 398 -5.06 9.07 12.65
C GLU A 398 -6.02 9.02 13.86
N THR A 399 -6.31 7.82 14.37
CA THR A 399 -7.31 7.63 15.43
C THR A 399 -6.89 6.54 16.43
N PRO A 400 -7.11 6.72 17.74
CA PRO A 400 -6.85 5.67 18.72
C PRO A 400 -7.92 4.56 18.70
N GLY A 401 -9.05 4.78 18.04
CA GLY A 401 -10.21 3.87 18.04
C GLY A 401 -10.39 3.13 16.72
N PRO A 402 -11.15 2.02 16.69
CA PRO A 402 -11.28 1.15 15.53
C PRO A 402 -12.30 1.63 14.49
N GLN A 403 -12.50 2.94 14.41
CA GLN A 403 -13.44 3.56 13.47
C GLN A 403 -13.05 5.00 13.16
N TRP A 404 -13.40 5.44 11.97
CA TRP A 404 -13.22 6.81 11.50
C TRP A 404 -14.36 7.24 10.58
N GLN A 405 -14.78 8.50 10.70
CA GLN A 405 -15.79 9.08 9.84
C GLN A 405 -15.14 9.89 8.72
N LEU A 406 -15.45 9.49 7.49
CA LEU A 406 -15.10 10.21 6.26
C LEU A 406 -16.22 11.19 5.92
N PHE A 407 -15.85 12.40 5.54
CA PHE A 407 -16.77 13.48 5.21
C PHE A 407 -16.45 14.05 3.83
N GLY A 408 -17.47 14.53 3.14
CA GLY A 408 -17.29 15.29 1.89
C GLY A 408 -16.69 14.45 0.77
N LEU A 409 -17.04 13.16 0.71
CA LEU A 409 -16.59 12.30 -0.39
C LEU A 409 -17.20 12.81 -1.69
N GLU A 410 -16.32 13.17 -2.62
CA GLU A 410 -16.71 13.71 -3.91
C GLU A 410 -17.50 12.66 -4.72
N PRO A 411 -18.65 13.02 -5.30
CA PRO A 411 -19.37 12.15 -6.22
C PRO A 411 -18.56 11.88 -7.49
N ASP A 412 -18.88 10.79 -8.19
CA ASP A 412 -18.24 10.34 -9.43
C ASP A 412 -16.72 10.07 -9.31
N VAL A 413 -16.21 9.97 -8.07
CA VAL A 413 -14.86 9.57 -7.74
C VAL A 413 -14.92 8.27 -6.93
N ILE A 414 -14.09 7.30 -7.31
CA ILE A 414 -13.93 6.08 -6.53
C ILE A 414 -13.02 6.43 -5.37
N HIS A 415 -13.51 6.33 -4.14
CA HIS A 415 -12.70 6.51 -2.95
C HIS A 415 -12.38 5.14 -2.37
N GLU A 416 -11.10 4.79 -2.30
CA GLU A 416 -10.63 3.52 -1.76
C GLU A 416 -9.78 3.79 -0.51
N TYR A 417 -10.01 3.06 0.58
CA TYR A 417 -9.35 3.27 1.85
C TYR A 417 -8.80 1.99 2.44
N ALA A 418 -7.63 2.07 3.07
CA ALA A 418 -7.06 0.99 3.88
C ALA A 418 -6.67 1.51 5.27
N VAL A 419 -6.51 0.59 6.21
CA VAL A 419 -6.17 0.89 7.60
C VAL A 419 -4.86 0.21 7.98
N VAL A 420 -4.00 0.95 8.67
CA VAL A 420 -2.72 0.45 9.23
C VAL A 420 -2.76 0.63 10.74
N ALA A 421 -2.41 -0.40 11.50
CA ALA A 421 -2.17 -0.29 12.94
C ALA A 421 -0.73 0.16 13.21
N ARG A 422 -0.53 1.08 14.15
CA ARG A 422 0.80 1.56 14.55
C ARG A 422 1.04 1.23 16.02
N SER A 423 2.22 0.68 16.33
CA SER A 423 2.69 0.62 17.71
C SER A 423 3.40 1.91 18.13
N PHE A 424 3.59 2.12 19.43
CA PHE A 424 4.36 3.25 19.95
C PHE A 424 5.84 3.23 19.50
N ASP A 425 6.34 2.06 19.10
CA ASP A 425 7.76 1.80 18.84
C ASP A 425 8.11 1.76 17.32
N VAL A 426 7.34 2.49 16.50
CA VAL A 426 7.69 3.00 15.15
C VAL A 426 7.45 2.05 13.95
N LEU A 427 7.15 0.76 14.14
CA LEU A 427 6.75 -0.11 13.02
C LEU A 427 5.22 -0.12 12.83
N GLY A 428 4.77 0.13 11.60
CA GLY A 428 3.36 -0.08 11.22
C GLY A 428 3.09 -1.53 10.85
N SER A 429 1.84 -1.95 10.99
CA SER A 429 1.36 -3.21 10.44
C SER A 429 1.40 -3.20 8.91
N GLU A 430 1.21 -4.38 8.31
CA GLU A 430 0.76 -4.43 6.92
C GLU A 430 -0.57 -3.66 6.77
N THR A 431 -0.82 -3.13 5.57
CA THR A 431 -2.09 -2.52 5.22
C THR A 431 -3.20 -3.56 5.23
N SER A 432 -4.36 -3.20 5.79
CA SER A 432 -5.56 -4.04 5.68
C SER A 432 -5.99 -4.26 4.24
N ALA A 433 -6.93 -5.18 4.02
CA ALA A 433 -7.74 -5.14 2.79
C ALA A 433 -8.42 -3.76 2.67
N SER A 434 -8.55 -3.27 1.44
CA SER A 434 -9.18 -1.99 1.18
C SER A 434 -10.71 -2.09 1.20
N VAL A 435 -11.34 -0.97 1.51
CA VAL A 435 -12.78 -0.73 1.34
C VAL A 435 -12.94 0.41 0.35
N LEU A 436 -13.97 0.35 -0.48
CA LEU A 436 -14.23 1.43 -1.44
C LEU A 436 -15.65 1.95 -1.34
N VAL A 437 -15.84 3.19 -1.76
CA VAL A 437 -17.14 3.83 -1.96
C VAL A 437 -17.12 4.65 -3.23
N TYR A 438 -18.17 4.51 -4.01
CA TYR A 438 -18.40 5.25 -5.24
C TYR A 438 -19.86 5.72 -5.27
N HIS A 439 -20.05 7.03 -5.36
CA HIS A 439 -21.36 7.66 -5.51
C HIS A 439 -21.55 8.05 -6.96
N ASP A 440 -22.41 7.34 -7.68
CA ASP A 440 -22.67 7.61 -9.10
C ASP A 440 -23.70 8.73 -9.27
N GLN A 441 -23.22 9.98 -9.26
CA GLN A 441 -24.06 11.15 -9.48
C GLN A 441 -24.31 11.36 -10.97
N ALA A 442 -23.31 11.14 -11.81
CA ALA A 442 -23.43 11.22 -13.27
C ALA A 442 -24.42 10.18 -13.82
N GLY A 443 -24.45 8.98 -13.22
CA GLY A 443 -25.40 7.91 -13.53
C GLY A 443 -26.76 8.00 -12.82
N ALA A 444 -27.04 9.09 -12.09
CA ALA A 444 -28.29 9.23 -11.35
C ALA A 444 -29.53 9.20 -12.26
N LEU A 445 -30.46 8.30 -11.95
CA LEU A 445 -31.60 7.94 -12.80
C LEU A 445 -32.76 8.92 -12.56
N ASP A 446 -33.39 9.40 -13.63
CA ASP A 446 -34.55 10.28 -13.52
C ASP A 446 -35.75 9.55 -12.91
N LEU A 447 -36.33 10.15 -11.87
CA LEU A 447 -37.62 9.76 -11.32
C LEU A 447 -38.68 10.70 -11.85
N LEU A 448 -39.64 10.13 -12.57
CA LEU A 448 -40.80 10.88 -13.07
C LEU A 448 -41.97 10.79 -12.07
N PRO A 449 -42.82 11.82 -11.97
CA PRO A 449 -44.07 11.70 -11.23
C PRO A 449 -44.98 10.64 -11.84
N GLY A 450 -45.70 9.89 -11.01
CA GLY A 450 -46.79 9.03 -11.45
C GLY A 450 -46.60 7.56 -11.08
N PRO A 451 -47.00 6.62 -11.96
CA PRO A 451 -47.07 5.20 -11.62
C PRO A 451 -45.69 4.54 -11.54
N GLN A 452 -45.71 3.22 -11.35
CA GLN A 452 -44.54 2.36 -11.31
C GLN A 452 -43.58 2.61 -12.49
N GLN A 453 -42.29 2.69 -12.20
CA GLN A 453 -41.22 2.94 -13.16
C GLN A 453 -40.24 1.78 -13.19
N GLN A 454 -39.78 1.41 -14.38
CA GLN A 454 -38.67 0.48 -14.58
C GLN A 454 -37.44 1.26 -14.99
N LEU A 455 -36.37 1.13 -14.22
CA LEU A 455 -35.10 1.79 -14.42
C LEU A 455 -34.02 0.73 -14.65
N ALA A 456 -33.05 1.06 -15.50
CA ALA A 456 -31.88 0.24 -15.74
C ALA A 456 -30.64 1.04 -15.35
N TYR A 457 -29.70 0.38 -14.68
CA TYR A 457 -28.47 0.97 -14.18
C TYR A 457 -27.29 0.08 -14.53
N VAL A 458 -26.20 0.67 -15.00
CA VAL A 458 -24.92 -0.01 -15.24
C VAL A 458 -23.94 0.55 -14.25
N SER A 459 -23.45 -0.28 -13.33
CA SER A 459 -22.41 0.15 -12.39
C SER A 459 -21.11 0.37 -13.14
N PRO A 460 -20.45 1.55 -13.04
CA PRO A 460 -19.16 1.78 -13.68
C PRO A 460 -18.02 0.97 -13.05
N LEU A 461 -18.22 0.42 -11.85
CA LEU A 461 -17.26 -0.45 -11.18
C LEU A 461 -17.25 -1.89 -11.70
N TYR A 462 -18.23 -2.26 -12.53
CA TYR A 462 -18.34 -3.61 -13.05
C TYR A 462 -17.37 -3.81 -14.22
N SER A 463 -16.23 -4.45 -13.99
CA SER A 463 -15.12 -4.56 -14.97
C SER A 463 -15.13 -5.83 -15.84
N GLY A 464 -16.19 -6.64 -15.77
CA GLY A 464 -16.28 -7.92 -16.52
C GLY A 464 -16.79 -7.81 -17.97
N ASP A 465 -16.60 -8.89 -18.73
CA ASP A 465 -16.76 -9.04 -20.20
C ASP A 465 -18.17 -8.78 -20.79
N ALA A 466 -19.16 -8.41 -19.97
CA ALA A 466 -20.42 -7.85 -20.45
C ALA A 466 -21.04 -6.96 -19.36
N PRO A 467 -21.46 -5.71 -19.67
CA PRO A 467 -22.16 -4.88 -18.71
C PRO A 467 -23.54 -5.47 -18.44
N THR A 468 -23.65 -6.28 -17.39
CA THR A 468 -24.94 -6.79 -16.93
C THR A 468 -25.67 -5.65 -16.22
N MET A 469 -26.79 -5.21 -16.79
CA MET A 469 -27.58 -4.11 -16.22
C MET A 469 -28.34 -4.55 -14.97
N MET A 470 -28.19 -3.78 -13.89
CA MET A 470 -29.12 -3.80 -12.76
C MET A 470 -30.49 -3.26 -13.22
N ARG A 471 -31.56 -3.89 -12.76
CA ARG A 471 -32.93 -3.47 -13.05
C ARG A 471 -33.67 -3.14 -11.77
N LEU A 472 -34.27 -1.97 -11.71
CA LEU A 472 -35.12 -1.56 -10.60
C LEU A 472 -36.54 -1.33 -11.09
N THR A 473 -37.52 -1.78 -10.33
CA THR A 473 -38.91 -1.40 -10.52
C THR A 473 -39.42 -0.71 -9.26
N LEU A 474 -39.65 0.59 -9.36
CA LEU A 474 -40.06 1.46 -8.26
C LEU A 474 -41.57 1.74 -8.33
N PRO A 475 -42.26 1.97 -7.21
CA PRO A 475 -43.70 2.31 -7.17
C PRO A 475 -44.05 3.70 -7.78
N GLY A 476 -43.06 4.42 -8.31
CA GLY A 476 -43.20 5.79 -8.81
C GLY A 476 -42.90 6.83 -7.73
N SER A 477 -43.00 8.10 -8.09
CA SER A 477 -42.76 9.24 -7.19
C SER A 477 -43.90 10.26 -7.27
N ALA A 478 -44.02 11.12 -6.26
CA ALA A 478 -45.01 12.20 -6.25
C ALA A 478 -44.54 13.47 -6.99
N ALA A 479 -43.23 13.61 -7.19
CA ALA A 479 -42.58 14.78 -7.77
C ALA A 479 -41.34 14.34 -8.58
N PRO A 480 -40.92 15.10 -9.59
CA PRO A 480 -39.73 14.74 -10.36
C PRO A 480 -38.48 14.82 -9.46
N GLY A 481 -37.55 13.89 -9.64
CA GLY A 481 -36.31 13.81 -8.86
C GLY A 481 -35.30 12.84 -9.45
N LYS A 482 -34.37 12.39 -8.63
CA LYS A 482 -33.29 11.46 -9.00
C LYS A 482 -33.21 10.28 -8.03
N LEU A 483 -32.94 9.10 -8.59
CA LEU A 483 -32.48 7.95 -7.85
C LEU A 483 -30.96 7.84 -8.01
N HIS A 484 -30.27 7.95 -6.88
CA HIS A 484 -28.82 7.79 -6.76
C HIS A 484 -28.48 6.35 -6.39
N VAL A 485 -27.37 5.87 -6.96
CA VAL A 485 -26.78 4.57 -6.63
C VAL A 485 -25.41 4.80 -6.02
N ILE A 486 -25.18 4.24 -4.85
CA ILE A 486 -23.88 4.22 -4.21
C ILE A 486 -23.42 2.77 -4.14
N THR A 487 -22.24 2.51 -4.68
CA THR A 487 -21.61 1.21 -4.66
C THR A 487 -20.47 1.22 -3.65
N MET A 488 -20.39 0.17 -2.83
CA MET A 488 -19.36 0.06 -1.81
C MET A 488 -18.74 -1.34 -1.84
N GLY A 489 -17.42 -1.40 -1.72
CA GLY A 489 -16.67 -2.66 -1.64
C GLY A 489 -16.15 -2.94 -0.24
N GLY A 490 -15.86 -4.22 0.02
CA GLY A 490 -15.47 -4.73 1.32
C GLY A 490 -16.67 -5.07 2.22
N ALA A 491 -16.40 -5.30 3.51
CA ALA A 491 -17.42 -5.79 4.43
C ALA A 491 -18.46 -4.72 4.79
N PRO A 492 -19.76 -5.06 4.94
CA PRO A 492 -20.73 -4.14 5.51
C PRO A 492 -20.47 -3.95 7.01
N LEU A 493 -20.72 -2.72 7.47
CA LEU A 493 -20.60 -2.35 8.89
C LEU A 493 -21.45 -3.27 9.79
N THR A 494 -22.71 -3.50 9.43
CA THR A 494 -23.56 -4.50 10.10
C THR A 494 -23.11 -5.91 9.68
N PRO A 495 -22.68 -6.78 10.61
CA PRO A 495 -22.27 -8.13 10.26
C PRO A 495 -23.38 -8.92 9.58
N LEU A 496 -23.01 -9.71 8.57
CA LEU A 496 -23.92 -10.64 7.92
C LEU A 496 -24.39 -11.72 8.92
N PRO A 497 -25.60 -12.29 8.74
CA PRO A 497 -26.03 -13.41 9.55
C PRO A 497 -25.08 -14.61 9.39
N ALA A 498 -24.82 -15.32 10.47
CA ALA A 498 -23.93 -16.49 10.44
C ALA A 498 -24.37 -17.52 9.38
N GLY A 499 -23.40 -18.15 8.71
CA GLY A 499 -23.64 -19.15 7.68
C GLY A 499 -23.74 -18.61 6.25
N HIS A 500 -23.76 -17.29 6.06
CA HIS A 500 -23.49 -16.68 4.76
C HIS A 500 -21.97 -16.60 4.58
N GLY A 501 -21.47 -17.15 3.46
CA GLY A 501 -20.06 -17.26 3.09
C GLY A 501 -19.48 -15.95 2.56
N SER A 502 -18.58 -16.04 1.58
CA SER A 502 -17.94 -14.89 0.97
C SER A 502 -18.98 -13.91 0.41
N GLN A 503 -18.69 -12.63 0.60
CA GLN A 503 -19.46 -11.55 0.02
C GLN A 503 -19.06 -11.42 -1.43
N HIS A 504 -20.05 -11.25 -2.29
CA HIS A 504 -19.78 -10.81 -3.65
C HIS A 504 -19.46 -9.31 -3.60
N GLU A 505 -18.38 -8.90 -4.26
CA GLU A 505 -18.07 -7.49 -4.48
C GLU A 505 -19.17 -6.94 -5.42
N HIS A 506 -20.04 -5.99 -5.09
CA HIS A 506 -20.12 -4.94 -4.09
C HIS A 506 -21.45 -4.99 -3.31
N TYR A 507 -21.61 -4.16 -2.27
CA TYR A 507 -22.92 -3.83 -1.71
C TYR A 507 -23.43 -2.49 -2.25
N TYR A 508 -24.75 -2.37 -2.42
CA TYR A 508 -25.39 -1.25 -3.10
C TYR A 508 -26.32 -0.51 -2.15
N GLN A 509 -26.26 0.81 -2.15
CA GLN A 509 -27.25 1.68 -1.52
C GLN A 509 -28.00 2.46 -2.59
N PHE A 510 -29.33 2.50 -2.45
CA PHE A 510 -30.17 3.39 -3.25
C PHE A 510 -30.68 4.53 -2.38
N PHE A 511 -30.65 5.73 -2.92
CA PHE A 511 -31.20 6.92 -2.28
C PHE A 511 -32.01 7.72 -3.30
N SER A 512 -33.16 8.24 -2.89
CA SER A 512 -34.03 9.07 -3.71
C SER A 512 -34.14 10.45 -3.08
N ASP A 513 -33.89 11.49 -3.85
CA ASP A 513 -34.01 12.88 -3.40
C ASP A 513 -35.49 13.33 -3.26
N VAL A 514 -36.42 12.52 -3.79
CA VAL A 514 -37.87 12.69 -3.67
C VAL A 514 -38.52 11.49 -2.99
N PRO A 515 -39.63 11.69 -2.24
CA PRO A 515 -40.40 10.58 -1.70
C PRO A 515 -40.96 9.68 -2.81
N LEU A 516 -40.74 8.37 -2.67
CA LEU A 516 -41.40 7.37 -3.51
C LEU A 516 -42.83 7.13 -3.02
N ASN A 517 -43.71 6.78 -3.96
CA ASN A 517 -45.06 6.33 -3.61
C ASN A 517 -44.98 5.03 -2.78
N PRO A 518 -45.95 4.76 -1.87
CA PRO A 518 -45.99 3.50 -1.17
C PRO A 518 -46.13 2.31 -2.13
N GLY A 519 -45.29 1.30 -1.98
CA GLY A 519 -45.36 0.08 -2.78
C GLY A 519 -44.05 -0.70 -2.77
N PRO A 520 -44.06 -1.95 -3.25
CA PRO A 520 -42.86 -2.77 -3.29
C PRO A 520 -41.85 -2.21 -4.32
N VAL A 521 -40.57 -2.34 -3.98
CA VAL A 521 -39.45 -2.12 -4.89
C VAL A 521 -38.95 -3.49 -5.35
N HIS A 522 -38.95 -3.74 -6.65
CA HIS A 522 -38.32 -4.94 -7.20
C HIS A 522 -36.94 -4.62 -7.72
N VAL A 523 -35.97 -5.48 -7.45
CA VAL A 523 -34.58 -5.31 -7.90
C VAL A 523 -34.10 -6.59 -8.56
N ALA A 524 -33.30 -6.45 -9.60
CA ALA A 524 -32.47 -7.50 -10.15
C ALA A 524 -31.03 -6.97 -10.21
N VAL A 525 -30.14 -7.55 -9.42
CA VAL A 525 -28.77 -7.09 -9.25
C VAL A 525 -27.83 -8.09 -9.93
N PRO A 526 -26.88 -7.64 -10.75
CA PRO A 526 -25.91 -8.51 -11.37
C PRO A 526 -24.90 -9.05 -10.35
N TYR A 527 -24.41 -10.26 -10.59
CA TYR A 527 -23.30 -10.87 -9.84
C TYR A 527 -22.30 -11.50 -10.82
N HIS A 528 -21.03 -11.63 -10.42
CA HIS A 528 -20.05 -12.37 -11.23
C HIS A 528 -20.09 -13.85 -10.86
N SER A 529 -20.30 -14.71 -11.85
CA SER A 529 -20.36 -16.16 -11.64
C SER A 529 -19.04 -16.75 -11.12
N THR A 530 -17.90 -16.10 -11.40
CA THR A 530 -16.57 -16.47 -10.88
C THR A 530 -16.42 -16.26 -9.38
N ASP A 531 -17.23 -15.38 -8.80
CA ASP A 531 -17.16 -15.03 -7.39
C ASP A 531 -18.07 -15.93 -6.55
N VAL A 532 -18.85 -16.81 -7.20
CA VAL A 532 -19.78 -17.72 -6.53
C VAL A 532 -19.03 -18.93 -6.00
N GLU A 533 -18.83 -18.95 -4.68
CA GLU A 533 -18.30 -20.12 -3.98
C GLU A 533 -19.37 -21.23 -3.85
N GLY A 534 -19.43 -22.15 -4.80
CA GLY A 534 -20.32 -23.31 -4.76
C GLY A 534 -21.50 -23.18 -5.72
N SER A 535 -22.70 -23.58 -5.29
CA SER A 535 -23.88 -23.58 -6.17
C SER A 535 -24.52 -22.19 -6.22
N GLU A 536 -24.82 -21.68 -7.42
CA GLU A 536 -25.56 -20.42 -7.61
C GLU A 536 -26.97 -20.45 -6.99
N SER A 537 -27.52 -21.64 -6.75
CA SER A 537 -28.75 -21.79 -5.96
C SER A 537 -28.61 -21.33 -4.50
N GLY A 538 -27.38 -21.13 -4.02
CA GLY A 538 -27.04 -20.56 -2.72
C GLY A 538 -26.97 -19.03 -2.71
N ILE A 539 -27.03 -18.37 -3.87
CA ILE A 539 -26.98 -16.90 -3.93
C ILE A 539 -28.22 -16.31 -3.25
N ARG A 540 -27.99 -15.32 -2.39
CA ARG A 540 -29.02 -14.54 -1.71
C ARG A 540 -28.78 -13.06 -1.89
N LEU A 541 -29.87 -12.32 -2.02
CA LEU A 541 -29.90 -10.88 -1.92
C LEU A 541 -30.46 -10.49 -0.56
N LEU A 542 -29.60 -9.93 0.30
CA LEU A 542 -30.01 -9.44 1.61
C LEU A 542 -30.22 -7.93 1.57
N ALA A 543 -31.23 -7.45 2.28
CA ALA A 543 -31.51 -6.03 2.50
C ALA A 543 -31.34 -5.66 3.97
N LEU A 544 -30.70 -4.53 4.28
CA LEU A 544 -30.56 -4.07 5.66
C LEU A 544 -31.84 -3.32 6.10
N LEU A 545 -32.73 -4.01 6.80
CA LEU A 545 -34.02 -3.49 7.26
C LEU A 545 -34.05 -3.45 8.78
N GLY A 546 -34.31 -2.28 9.36
CA GLY A 546 -34.34 -2.12 10.82
C GLY A 546 -33.03 -2.48 11.52
N GLY A 547 -31.89 -2.28 10.84
CA GLY A 547 -30.56 -2.61 11.36
C GLY A 547 -30.19 -4.09 11.29
N GLN A 548 -30.98 -4.92 10.59
CA GLN A 548 -30.72 -6.34 10.40
C GLN A 548 -30.76 -6.71 8.92
N TRP A 549 -29.87 -7.59 8.49
CA TRP A 549 -29.89 -8.14 7.14
C TRP A 549 -31.03 -9.16 7.01
N VAL A 550 -31.96 -8.88 6.10
CA VAL A 550 -33.14 -9.71 5.81
C VAL A 550 -33.02 -10.24 4.39
N ASP A 551 -33.23 -11.54 4.21
CA ASP A 551 -33.28 -12.18 2.89
C ASP A 551 -34.50 -11.69 2.12
N VAL A 552 -34.26 -10.99 1.02
CA VAL A 552 -35.30 -10.46 0.12
C VAL A 552 -35.30 -11.17 -1.23
N THR A 553 -34.59 -12.30 -1.34
CA THR A 553 -34.44 -13.05 -2.59
C THR A 553 -35.77 -13.61 -3.06
N THR A 554 -36.16 -13.27 -4.29
CA THR A 554 -37.34 -13.85 -4.96
C THR A 554 -36.96 -14.82 -6.07
N GLY A 555 -35.70 -14.77 -6.55
CA GLY A 555 -35.17 -15.72 -7.53
C GLY A 555 -33.73 -15.43 -7.91
N VAL A 556 -33.09 -16.38 -8.61
CA VAL A 556 -31.76 -16.24 -9.21
C VAL A 556 -31.89 -16.68 -10.67
N ASP A 557 -31.30 -15.92 -11.58
CA ASP A 557 -31.17 -16.24 -13.00
C ASP A 557 -29.68 -16.47 -13.34
N PRO A 558 -29.19 -17.71 -13.22
CA PRO A 558 -27.84 -18.12 -13.61
C PRO A 558 -27.46 -17.80 -15.04
N SER A 559 -28.42 -17.75 -15.96
CA SER A 559 -28.11 -17.55 -17.38
C SER A 559 -27.80 -16.09 -17.69
N ALA A 560 -28.42 -15.18 -16.94
CA ALA A 560 -28.21 -13.74 -17.03
C ALA A 560 -27.29 -13.20 -15.91
N ASN A 561 -26.81 -14.06 -15.01
CA ASN A 561 -26.07 -13.69 -13.79
C ASN A 561 -26.79 -12.61 -12.95
N LEU A 562 -28.08 -12.80 -12.70
CA LEU A 562 -28.90 -11.87 -11.91
C LEU A 562 -29.44 -12.54 -10.64
N VAL A 563 -29.42 -11.81 -9.52
CA VAL A 563 -30.23 -12.13 -8.33
C VAL A 563 -31.37 -11.14 -8.20
N MET A 564 -32.58 -11.64 -8.03
CA MET A 564 -33.81 -10.86 -7.94
C MET A 564 -34.30 -10.79 -6.51
N GLY A 565 -34.85 -9.65 -6.11
CA GLY A 565 -35.51 -9.51 -4.82
C GLY A 565 -36.63 -8.47 -4.80
N GLN A 566 -37.37 -8.46 -3.69
CA GLN A 566 -38.47 -7.53 -3.44
C GLN A 566 -38.33 -6.88 -2.06
N LEU A 567 -38.23 -5.56 -2.03
CA LEU A 567 -38.12 -4.77 -0.82
C LEU A 567 -39.43 -4.01 -0.53
N PRO A 568 -39.77 -3.75 0.74
CA PRO A 568 -40.87 -2.86 1.09
C PRO A 568 -40.55 -1.37 0.85
N GLN A 569 -39.27 -1.01 0.79
CA GLN A 569 -38.74 0.33 0.56
C GLN A 569 -37.26 0.24 0.12
N LEU A 570 -36.65 1.34 -0.33
CA LEU A 570 -35.21 1.39 -0.61
C LEU A 570 -34.40 1.08 0.66
N ALA A 571 -33.37 0.25 0.53
CA ALA A 571 -32.48 -0.17 1.61
C ALA A 571 -31.10 -0.57 1.05
N PRO A 572 -30.04 -0.60 1.89
CA PRO A 572 -28.78 -1.20 1.50
C PRO A 572 -28.99 -2.67 1.11
N LEU A 573 -28.34 -3.10 0.03
CA LEU A 573 -28.39 -4.44 -0.53
C LEU A 573 -27.00 -5.06 -0.55
N VAL A 574 -26.90 -6.36 -0.27
CA VAL A 574 -25.67 -7.14 -0.43
C VAL A 574 -25.99 -8.50 -1.04
N ILE A 575 -25.13 -8.96 -1.95
CA ILE A 575 -25.21 -10.30 -2.52
C ILE A 575 -24.26 -11.20 -1.74
N VAL A 576 -24.76 -12.34 -1.29
CA VAL A 576 -24.00 -13.31 -0.50
C VAL A 576 -24.30 -14.71 -1.00
N ASN A 577 -23.43 -15.67 -0.68
CA ASN A 577 -23.72 -17.08 -0.86
C ASN A 577 -24.02 -17.73 0.50
N GLY A 578 -25.16 -18.41 0.65
CA GLY A 578 -25.52 -19.02 1.92
C GLY A 578 -26.86 -19.75 1.94
N PRO A 579 -27.20 -20.41 3.05
CA PRO A 579 -28.53 -20.96 3.24
C PRO A 579 -29.57 -19.83 3.17
N ALA A 580 -30.80 -20.14 2.77
CA ALA A 580 -31.89 -19.18 2.92
C ALA A 580 -31.98 -18.81 4.40
N SER A 581 -31.78 -17.53 4.70
CA SER A 581 -31.77 -17.06 6.07
C SER A 581 -33.18 -17.22 6.62
N VAL A 582 -33.40 -18.19 7.51
CA VAL A 582 -34.70 -18.40 8.15
C VAL A 582 -34.87 -17.35 9.23
N ILE A 583 -34.90 -16.07 8.85
CA ILE A 583 -35.41 -15.03 9.73
C ILE A 583 -36.93 -15.17 9.61
N PRO A 584 -37.62 -15.68 10.64
CA PRO A 584 -39.06 -15.82 10.56
C PRO A 584 -39.64 -14.45 10.23
N ALA A 585 -40.51 -14.40 9.22
CA ALA A 585 -41.34 -13.25 8.93
C ALA A 585 -42.28 -12.99 10.12
N SER A 586 -41.75 -12.50 11.24
CA SER A 586 -42.50 -12.26 12.47
C SER A 586 -42.16 -10.89 13.02
N SER A 587 -42.58 -9.86 12.30
CA SER A 587 -42.90 -8.57 12.91
C SER A 587 -44.27 -8.05 12.51
N THR A 588 -45.01 -8.70 11.60
CA THR A 588 -46.44 -8.40 11.40
C THR A 588 -47.22 -8.63 12.69
N LEU A 589 -46.94 -9.71 13.43
CA LEU A 589 -47.52 -9.94 14.75
C LEU A 589 -47.01 -8.95 15.81
N GLY A 590 -45.74 -8.54 15.77
CA GLY A 590 -45.19 -7.55 16.71
C GLY A 590 -45.80 -6.15 16.52
N LEU A 591 -45.97 -5.73 15.26
CA LEU A 591 -46.65 -4.48 14.89
C LEU A 591 -48.16 -4.55 15.18
N ILE A 592 -48.80 -5.70 14.96
CA ILE A 592 -50.21 -5.91 15.36
C ILE A 592 -50.35 -5.85 16.88
N VAL A 593 -49.46 -6.47 17.66
CA VAL A 593 -49.48 -6.41 19.13
C VAL A 593 -49.24 -4.97 19.62
N LEU A 594 -48.29 -4.23 19.04
CA LEU A 594 -48.06 -2.83 19.39
C LEU A 594 -49.27 -1.95 19.03
N ALA A 595 -49.87 -2.14 17.86
CA ALA A 595 -51.09 -1.45 17.45
C ALA A 595 -52.28 -1.78 18.37
N LEU A 596 -52.43 -3.04 18.78
CA LEU A 596 -53.46 -3.46 19.74
C LEU A 596 -53.21 -2.89 21.15
N VAL A 597 -51.97 -2.77 21.60
CA VAL A 597 -51.62 -2.15 22.88
C VAL A 597 -51.90 -0.64 22.86
N VAL A 598 -51.58 0.05 21.77
CA VAL A 598 -51.87 1.49 21.61
C VAL A 598 -53.38 1.74 21.53
N CYS A 599 -54.11 0.92 20.75
CA CYS A 599 -55.57 0.98 20.69
C CYS A 599 -56.23 0.67 22.04
N GLY A 600 -55.73 -0.36 22.75
CA GLY A 600 -56.20 -0.73 24.08
C GLY A 600 -55.96 0.37 25.12
N ALA A 601 -54.76 0.98 25.13
CA ALA A 601 -54.44 2.10 26.01
C ALA A 601 -55.31 3.33 25.70
N GLY A 602 -55.58 3.63 24.42
CA GLY A 602 -56.51 4.68 24.01
C GLY A 602 -57.93 4.47 24.54
N VAL A 603 -58.45 3.23 24.46
CA VAL A 603 -59.77 2.88 25.00
C VAL A 603 -59.83 3.00 26.54
N VAL A 604 -58.76 2.62 27.26
CA VAL A 604 -58.68 2.79 28.72
C VAL A 604 -58.64 4.26 29.13
N VAL A 605 -57.96 5.12 28.36
CA VAL A 605 -57.92 6.57 28.62
C VAL A 605 -59.27 7.22 28.31
N MET A 606 -59.96 6.81 27.25
CA MET A 606 -61.29 7.33 26.92
C MET A 606 -62.36 6.86 27.93
N THR A 607 -62.31 5.61 28.39
CA THR A 607 -63.24 5.10 29.41
C THR A 607 -63.00 5.72 30.80
N ARG A 608 -61.76 6.05 31.16
CA ARG A 608 -61.48 6.82 32.40
C ARG A 608 -61.89 8.28 32.35
N ARG A 609 -61.93 8.91 31.17
CA ARG A 609 -62.41 10.30 31.02
C ARG A 609 -63.94 10.43 30.91
N GLY A 610 -64.63 9.36 30.48
CA GLY A 610 -66.10 9.35 30.40
C GLY A 610 -66.84 9.21 31.75
N GLY A 611 -66.16 8.84 32.83
CA GLY A 611 -66.76 8.64 34.15
C GLY A 611 -66.91 9.91 35.02
N ALA A 612 -66.48 11.08 34.54
CA ALA A 612 -66.48 12.33 35.31
C ALA A 612 -67.60 13.32 34.92
N ALA A 613 -68.55 12.92 34.07
CA ALA A 613 -69.63 13.80 33.61
C ALA A 613 -71.01 13.13 33.68
N VAL A 614 -71.38 12.61 34.86
CA VAL A 614 -72.80 12.53 35.29
C VAL A 614 -72.84 12.81 36.80
N ALA A 615 -72.94 14.09 37.13
CA ALA A 615 -73.60 14.63 38.31
C ALA A 615 -74.32 15.91 37.85
#